data_AF-N8VF19-F1
#
_entry.id   AF-N8VF19-F1
#
_cell.length_a   1.000
_cell.length_b   1.000
_cell.length_c   1.000
_cell.angle_alpha   90.00
_cell.angle_beta   90.00
_cell.angle_gamma   90.00
#
_symmetry.space_group_name_H-M   'P 1'
#
loop_
_entity.id
_entity.type
_entity.pdbx_description
1 polymer ?
#
loop_
_entity_poly.entity_id
_entity_poly.type
_entity_poly.pdbx_seq_one_letter_code
_entity_poly.pdbx_strand_id
1 'polypeptide(L)'
;MTAMVTNQQTAVQSIKTGQLVGIFKAIAPRSFEKTFEGMPIEAISHAMKICIEGLSREEIDLGLRMVRDNGFCPDPAMFRKWCLGITGFGTEQQRVVDSFKGKHAALGNIVKWLGDNNHPITNAEKEAYDRCYEMFAEIQWAKNVDRASYLAYEAFKDNYVDVVKEYAEQGQQQAVWVKPVAIEKKMVVDLGDWGHGPAPASSQPLQGDELKKYLEEAKQKIKRVGKSAGGGV
;
A
#
# COMPACT_ATOMS: atom_id res chain seq x y z
N MET A 1 -18.73 27.74 -52.95
CA MET A 1 -19.14 28.35 -51.67
C MET A 1 -18.53 27.53 -50.56
N THR A 2 -17.40 28.00 -50.02
CA THR A 2 -16.67 27.30 -48.95
C THR A 2 -17.14 27.92 -47.63
N ALA A 3 -17.91 27.16 -46.86
CA ALA A 3 -18.41 27.60 -45.57
C ALA A 3 -17.22 27.74 -44.59
N MET A 4 -16.98 28.97 -44.13
CA MET A 4 -16.03 29.23 -43.06
C MET A 4 -16.61 28.66 -41.76
N VAL A 5 -15.93 27.67 -41.18
CA VAL A 5 -16.21 27.18 -39.83
C VAL A 5 -15.67 28.23 -38.87
N THR A 6 -16.57 29.08 -38.36
CA THR A 6 -16.25 29.99 -37.26
C THR A 6 -15.98 29.14 -36.02
N ASN A 7 -14.71 29.04 -35.63
CA ASN A 7 -14.31 28.56 -34.32
C ASN A 7 -14.90 29.55 -33.29
N GLN A 8 -16.07 29.23 -32.74
CA GLN A 8 -16.51 29.84 -31.49
C GLN A 8 -15.52 29.40 -30.43
N GLN A 9 -14.50 30.23 -30.20
CA GLN A 9 -13.80 30.23 -28.92
C GLN A 9 -14.89 30.32 -27.86
N THR A 10 -15.11 29.21 -27.14
CA THR A 10 -15.98 29.15 -25.98
C THR A 10 -15.50 30.25 -25.05
N ALA A 11 -16.24 31.36 -25.02
CA ALA A 11 -15.89 32.51 -24.20
C ALA A 11 -15.89 32.02 -22.76
N VAL A 12 -14.68 31.85 -22.21
CA VAL A 12 -14.48 31.49 -20.80
C VAL A 12 -15.21 32.56 -19.99
N GLN A 13 -16.39 32.21 -19.46
CA GLN A 13 -17.16 33.14 -18.66
C GLN A 13 -16.29 33.58 -17.49
N SER A 14 -16.07 34.89 -17.37
CA SER A 14 -15.23 35.44 -16.33
C SER A 14 -15.85 35.13 -14.96
N ILE A 15 -15.11 34.40 -14.14
CA ILE A 15 -15.54 34.10 -12.77
C ILE A 15 -15.24 35.32 -11.92
N LYS A 16 -16.28 35.89 -11.30
CA LYS A 16 -16.13 37.04 -10.40
C LYS A 16 -15.41 36.58 -9.14
N THR A 17 -14.12 36.89 -9.02
CA THR A 17 -13.25 36.47 -7.90
C THR A 17 -13.75 36.86 -6.52
N GLY A 18 -14.47 37.99 -6.41
CA GLY A 18 -15.13 38.38 -5.15
C GLY A 18 -16.21 37.38 -4.68
N GLN A 19 -16.85 36.66 -5.61
CA GLN A 19 -17.79 35.58 -5.26
C GLN A 19 -17.04 34.36 -4.71
N LEU A 20 -15.85 34.06 -5.20
CA LEU A 20 -15.02 32.92 -4.77
C LEU A 20 -14.60 33.03 -3.31
N VAL A 21 -14.11 34.20 -2.89
CA VAL A 21 -13.73 34.45 -1.49
C VAL A 21 -14.96 34.36 -0.57
N GLY A 22 -16.11 34.90 -1.00
CA GLY A 22 -17.38 34.76 -0.28
C GLY A 22 -17.82 33.29 -0.15
N ILE A 23 -17.66 32.49 -1.20
CA ILE A 23 -17.96 31.05 -1.20
C ILE A 23 -17.06 30.32 -0.19
N PHE A 24 -15.76 30.62 -0.14
CA PHE A 24 -14.85 29.96 0.81
C PHE A 24 -15.26 30.25 2.25
N LYS A 25 -15.57 31.52 2.56
CA LYS A 25 -16.06 31.92 3.88
C LYS A 25 -17.39 31.23 4.24
N ALA A 26 -18.27 31.01 3.26
CA ALA A 26 -19.53 30.29 3.49
C ALA A 26 -19.34 28.79 3.73
N ILE A 27 -18.41 28.14 3.02
CA ILE A 27 -18.17 26.69 3.14
C ILE A 27 -17.39 26.36 4.43
N ALA A 28 -16.34 27.12 4.73
CA ALA A 28 -15.40 26.81 5.82
C ALA A 28 -15.10 28.06 6.68
N PRO A 29 -16.10 28.66 7.36
CA PRO A 29 -15.95 29.97 8.01
C PRO A 29 -14.83 30.01 9.05
N ARG A 30 -14.75 29.01 9.95
CA ARG A 30 -13.70 28.97 10.98
C ARG A 30 -12.31 28.78 10.39
N SER A 31 -12.19 27.99 9.32
CA SER A 31 -10.91 27.78 8.65
C SER A 31 -10.50 29.01 7.87
N PHE A 32 -11.46 29.70 7.23
CA PHE A 32 -11.22 30.93 6.48
C PHE A 32 -10.60 32.00 7.38
N GLU A 33 -11.21 32.25 8.55
CA GLU A 33 -10.69 33.25 9.49
C GLU A 33 -9.26 32.92 9.97
N LYS A 34 -8.93 31.63 10.13
CA LYS A 34 -7.57 31.20 10.49
C LYS A 34 -6.57 31.33 9.33
N THR A 35 -6.95 30.91 8.13
CA THR A 35 -6.07 30.93 6.96
C THR A 35 -5.72 32.36 6.55
N PHE A 36 -6.67 33.29 6.71
CA PHE A 36 -6.52 34.67 6.27
C PHE A 36 -6.50 35.71 7.39
N GLU A 37 -6.19 35.28 8.62
CA GLU A 37 -6.14 36.17 9.78
C GLU A 37 -5.21 37.37 9.52
N GLY A 38 -5.71 38.58 9.77
CA GLY A 38 -4.94 39.81 9.58
C GLY A 38 -4.78 40.29 8.12
N MET A 39 -5.37 39.60 7.13
CA MET A 39 -5.33 40.04 5.74
C MET A 39 -6.61 40.78 5.30
N PRO A 40 -6.50 41.90 4.55
CA PRO A 40 -7.65 42.58 3.99
C PRO A 40 -8.29 41.75 2.87
N ILE A 41 -9.63 41.80 2.77
CA ILE A 41 -10.42 41.00 1.81
C ILE A 41 -10.00 41.28 0.36
N GLU A 42 -9.59 42.51 0.07
CA GLU A 42 -9.12 42.94 -1.24
C GLU A 42 -7.81 42.23 -1.63
N ALA A 43 -6.89 42.06 -0.67
CA ALA A 43 -5.64 41.33 -0.91
C ALA A 43 -5.89 39.84 -1.14
N ILE A 44 -6.80 39.24 -0.36
CA ILE A 44 -7.21 37.84 -0.54
C ILE A 44 -7.84 37.66 -1.94
N SER A 45 -8.74 38.56 -2.32
CA SER A 45 -9.42 38.54 -3.63
C SER A 45 -8.44 38.71 -4.78
N HIS A 46 -7.41 39.55 -4.62
CA HIS A 46 -6.37 39.75 -5.61
C HIS A 46 -5.47 38.52 -5.77
N ALA A 47 -5.02 37.92 -4.66
CA ALA A 47 -4.24 36.70 -4.68
C ALA A 47 -5.03 35.54 -5.33
N MET A 48 -6.31 35.40 -4.98
CA MET A 48 -7.18 34.38 -5.58
C MET A 48 -7.36 34.60 -7.08
N LYS A 49 -7.51 35.86 -7.52
CA LYS A 49 -7.59 36.21 -8.96
C LYS A 49 -6.38 35.71 -9.73
N ILE A 50 -5.18 35.95 -9.22
CA ILE A 50 -3.92 35.49 -9.86
C ILE A 50 -3.90 33.96 -9.91
N CYS A 51 -4.24 33.30 -8.81
CA CYS A 51 -4.16 31.84 -8.73
C CYS A 51 -5.19 31.10 -9.61
N ILE A 52 -6.34 31.71 -9.90
CA ILE A 52 -7.34 31.11 -10.80
C ILE A 52 -7.20 31.56 -12.26
N GLU A 53 -6.25 32.45 -12.56
CA GLU A 53 -6.05 32.94 -13.92
C GLU A 53 -5.68 31.78 -14.85
N GLY A 54 -6.32 31.77 -16.03
CA GLY A 54 -6.16 30.75 -17.05
C GLY A 54 -6.88 29.43 -16.77
N LEU A 55 -7.63 29.29 -15.68
CA LEU A 55 -8.43 28.10 -15.39
C LEU A 55 -9.81 28.16 -16.03
N SER A 56 -10.29 27.01 -16.48
CA SER A 56 -11.66 26.77 -16.92
C SER A 56 -12.65 26.76 -15.75
N ARG A 57 -13.94 26.81 -16.08
CA ARG A 57 -15.01 26.75 -15.07
C ARG A 57 -15.03 25.37 -14.39
N GLU A 58 -14.82 24.32 -15.18
CA GLU A 58 -14.81 22.94 -14.73
C GLU A 58 -13.68 22.69 -13.72
N GLU A 59 -12.49 23.23 -13.97
CA GLU A 59 -11.35 23.18 -13.04
C GLU A 59 -11.67 23.92 -11.75
N ILE A 60 -12.29 25.09 -11.81
CA ILE A 60 -12.66 25.84 -10.60
C ILE A 60 -13.75 25.13 -9.80
N ASP A 61 -14.74 24.54 -10.48
CA ASP A 61 -15.77 23.73 -9.84
C ASP A 61 -15.17 22.47 -9.18
N LEU A 62 -14.13 21.86 -9.77
CA LEU A 62 -13.36 20.78 -9.15
C LEU A 62 -12.70 21.25 -7.85
N GLY A 63 -12.00 22.39 -7.88
CA GLY A 63 -11.40 22.98 -6.68
C GLY A 63 -12.43 23.27 -5.58
N LEU A 64 -13.62 23.79 -5.94
CA LEU A 64 -14.69 24.06 -5.00
C LEU A 64 -15.26 22.80 -4.34
N ARG A 65 -15.36 21.68 -5.08
CA ARG A 65 -15.71 20.38 -4.48
C ARG A 65 -14.69 19.97 -3.44
N MET A 66 -13.39 20.16 -3.70
CA MET A 66 -12.34 19.86 -2.73
C MET A 66 -12.47 20.70 -1.45
N VAL A 67 -12.78 22.01 -1.55
CA VAL A 67 -13.06 22.87 -0.38
C VAL A 67 -14.23 22.33 0.43
N ARG A 68 -15.33 21.97 -0.24
CA ARG A 68 -16.54 21.40 0.39
C ARG A 68 -16.25 20.08 1.09
N ASP A 69 -15.57 19.16 0.41
CA ASP A 69 -15.37 17.78 0.87
C ASP A 69 -14.34 17.70 2.00
N ASN A 70 -13.34 18.59 2.00
CA ASN A 70 -12.34 18.66 3.06
C ASN A 70 -12.79 19.50 4.27
N GLY A 71 -13.77 20.40 4.12
CA GLY A 71 -14.21 21.31 5.18
C GLY A 71 -13.14 22.31 5.65
N PHE A 72 -12.11 22.51 4.85
CA PHE A 72 -10.96 23.38 5.13
C PHE A 72 -10.86 24.48 4.06
N CYS A 73 -10.46 25.67 4.48
CA CYS A 73 -10.25 26.81 3.58
C CYS A 73 -8.79 26.83 3.09
N PRO A 74 -8.52 26.50 1.81
CA PRO A 74 -7.17 26.50 1.27
C PRO A 74 -6.63 27.92 1.09
N ASP A 75 -5.32 28.05 1.14
CA ASP A 75 -4.65 29.22 0.59
C ASP A 75 -4.80 29.27 -0.95
N PRO A 76 -4.58 30.43 -1.60
CA PRO A 76 -4.78 30.58 -3.04
C PRO A 76 -3.95 29.60 -3.89
N ALA A 77 -2.72 29.26 -3.47
CA ALA A 77 -1.86 28.35 -4.22
C ALA A 77 -2.33 26.90 -4.10
N MET A 78 -2.75 26.48 -2.90
CA MET A 78 -3.36 25.18 -2.68
C MET A 78 -4.66 25.03 -3.47
N PHE A 79 -5.50 26.08 -3.51
CA PHE A 79 -6.72 26.06 -4.30
C PHE A 79 -6.45 25.85 -5.79
N ARG A 80 -5.47 26.54 -6.38
CA ARG A 80 -5.07 26.34 -7.79
C ARG A 80 -4.70 24.88 -8.07
N LYS A 81 -3.94 24.24 -7.17
CA LYS A 81 -3.56 22.83 -7.33
C LYS A 81 -4.80 21.93 -7.36
N TRP A 82 -5.75 22.17 -6.47
CA TRP A 82 -7.02 21.43 -6.46
C TRP A 82 -7.84 21.65 -7.73
N CYS A 83 -7.85 22.88 -8.27
CA CYS A 83 -8.53 23.13 -9.53
C CYS A 83 -7.93 22.34 -10.70
N LEU A 84 -6.61 22.15 -10.70
CA LEU A 84 -5.88 21.36 -11.70
C LEU A 84 -5.97 19.84 -11.46
N GLY A 85 -6.73 19.40 -10.44
CA GLY A 85 -6.83 17.98 -10.08
C GLY A 85 -5.55 17.39 -9.50
N ILE A 86 -4.59 18.22 -9.07
CA ILE A 86 -3.36 17.76 -8.45
C ILE A 86 -3.67 17.34 -7.02
N THR A 87 -3.73 16.03 -6.79
CA THR A 87 -3.89 15.39 -5.48
C THR A 87 -2.55 15.28 -4.74
N GLY A 88 -2.57 14.98 -3.44
CA GLY A 88 -1.36 14.87 -2.61
C GLY A 88 -1.06 16.10 -1.73
N PHE A 89 -1.83 17.18 -1.88
CA PHE A 89 -1.78 18.36 -1.01
C PHE A 89 -3.16 18.58 -0.41
N GLY A 90 -3.47 17.92 0.71
CA GLY A 90 -4.79 17.97 1.33
C GLY A 90 -5.00 16.85 2.35
N THR A 91 -6.00 17.05 3.20
CA THR A 91 -6.12 16.33 4.46
C THR A 91 -6.30 14.82 4.32
N GLU A 92 -6.79 14.23 3.23
CA GLU A 92 -6.93 12.75 3.18
C GLU A 92 -5.61 12.01 3.01
N GLN A 93 -4.82 12.28 1.96
CA GLN A 93 -3.50 11.65 1.81
C GLN A 93 -2.58 12.03 2.97
N GLN A 94 -2.65 13.28 3.45
CA GLN A 94 -1.91 13.67 4.64
C GLN A 94 -2.43 12.95 5.90
N ARG A 95 -3.74 12.77 6.10
CA ARG A 95 -4.31 12.00 7.22
C ARG A 95 -3.93 10.52 7.13
N VAL A 96 -3.87 9.97 5.92
CA VAL A 96 -3.42 8.60 5.71
C VAL A 96 -1.94 8.50 6.09
N VAL A 97 -1.07 9.36 5.57
CA VAL A 97 0.36 9.43 5.98
C VAL A 97 0.53 9.65 7.48
N ASP A 98 -0.22 10.59 8.08
CA ASP A 98 -0.20 10.90 9.51
C ASP A 98 -0.72 9.74 10.38
N SER A 99 -1.54 8.85 9.81
CA SER A 99 -2.01 7.64 10.49
C SER A 99 -0.91 6.58 10.60
N PHE A 100 0.13 6.64 9.75
CA PHE A 100 1.27 5.72 9.85
C PHE A 100 2.21 6.13 10.98
N LYS A 101 2.75 5.12 11.68
CA LYS A 101 3.84 5.33 12.64
C LYS A 101 5.04 6.01 11.97
N GLY A 102 5.75 6.86 12.71
CA GLY A 102 7.01 7.45 12.23
C GLY A 102 8.12 6.40 12.04
N LYS A 103 9.02 6.62 11.08
CA LYS A 103 10.08 5.67 10.66
C LYS A 103 10.95 5.11 11.80
N HIS A 104 11.22 5.91 12.83
CA HIS A 104 11.99 5.46 14.01
C HIS A 104 11.20 4.51 14.90
N ALA A 105 9.90 4.76 15.09
CA ALA A 105 9.02 3.88 15.83
C ALA A 105 8.78 2.57 15.05
N ALA A 106 8.67 2.66 13.73
CA ALA A 106 8.57 1.51 12.83
C ALA A 106 9.80 0.60 12.92
N LEU A 107 11.00 1.18 12.87
CA LEU A 107 12.25 0.44 13.05
C LEU A 107 12.30 -0.25 14.41
N GLY A 108 11.90 0.46 15.48
CA GLY A 108 11.82 -0.12 16.82
C GLY A 108 10.91 -1.35 16.90
N ASN A 109 9.79 -1.37 16.18
CA ASN A 109 8.90 -2.54 16.13
C ASN A 109 9.52 -3.69 15.34
N ILE A 110 10.17 -3.41 14.21
CA ILE A 110 10.85 -4.46 13.42
C ILE A 110 11.99 -5.09 14.21
N VAL A 111 12.82 -4.30 14.89
CA VAL A 111 13.91 -4.84 15.72
C VAL A 111 13.36 -5.72 16.86
N LYS A 112 12.26 -5.31 17.49
CA LYS A 112 11.58 -6.15 18.49
C LYS A 112 11.01 -7.44 17.89
N TRP A 113 10.39 -7.34 16.72
CA TRP A 113 9.83 -8.50 16.02
C TRP A 113 10.87 -9.51 15.56
N LEU A 114 12.05 -9.05 15.17
CA LEU A 114 13.18 -9.92 14.85
C LEU A 114 13.69 -10.69 16.08
N GLY A 115 13.58 -10.09 17.28
CA GLY A 115 13.91 -10.76 18.54
C GLY A 115 12.77 -11.63 19.10
N ASP A 116 11.52 -11.26 18.82
CA ASP A 116 10.29 -11.96 19.22
C ASP A 116 9.28 -11.94 18.07
N ASN A 117 9.16 -13.07 17.38
CA ASN A 117 8.27 -13.23 16.22
C ASN A 117 6.77 -13.02 16.54
N ASN A 118 6.39 -12.94 17.82
CA ASN A 118 5.03 -12.65 18.25
C ASN A 118 4.77 -11.14 18.46
N HIS A 119 5.80 -10.30 18.43
CA HIS A 119 5.64 -8.86 18.57
C HIS A 119 4.80 -8.31 17.40
N PRO A 120 3.71 -7.55 17.65
CA PRO A 120 2.85 -7.07 16.59
C PRO A 120 3.57 -6.00 15.75
N ILE A 121 3.60 -6.24 14.44
CA ILE A 121 4.05 -5.29 13.43
C ILE A 121 2.91 -4.99 12.47
N THR A 122 3.09 -3.98 11.63
CA THR A 122 2.10 -3.50 10.66
C THR A 122 2.47 -3.95 9.24
N ASN A 123 1.50 -3.90 8.34
CA ASN A 123 1.69 -4.18 6.90
C ASN A 123 2.84 -3.34 6.30
N ALA A 124 2.87 -2.03 6.55
CA ALA A 124 3.92 -1.16 6.06
C ALA A 124 5.31 -1.47 6.67
N GLU A 125 5.35 -1.81 7.97
CA GLU A 125 6.60 -2.24 8.62
C GLU A 125 7.13 -3.54 7.99
N LYS A 126 6.26 -4.52 7.73
CA LYS A 126 6.64 -5.79 7.11
C LYS A 126 7.14 -5.61 5.67
N GLU A 127 6.42 -4.85 4.86
CA GLU A 127 6.79 -4.55 3.48
C GLU A 127 8.14 -3.82 3.41
N ALA A 128 8.36 -2.83 4.28
CA ALA A 128 9.63 -2.11 4.35
C ALA A 128 10.80 -3.02 4.77
N TYR A 129 10.55 -3.95 5.69
CA TYR A 129 11.53 -4.97 6.09
C TYR A 129 11.85 -5.93 4.95
N ASP A 130 10.83 -6.39 4.21
CA ASP A 130 11.04 -7.34 3.10
C ASP A 130 11.91 -6.77 1.99
N ARG A 131 11.79 -5.47 1.71
CA ARG A 131 12.63 -4.76 0.73
C ARG A 131 14.12 -4.72 1.10
N CYS A 132 14.46 -4.82 2.38
CA CYS A 132 15.85 -4.86 2.85
C CYS A 132 16.16 -6.12 3.67
N TYR A 133 15.40 -7.20 3.48
CA TYR A 133 15.53 -8.44 4.24
C TYR A 133 16.97 -8.98 4.25
N GLU A 134 17.61 -9.02 3.07
CA GLU A 134 18.98 -9.52 2.92
C GLU A 134 19.97 -8.72 3.78
N MET A 135 19.79 -7.40 3.87
CA MET A 135 20.66 -6.56 4.70
C MET A 135 20.56 -6.92 6.18
N PHE A 136 19.37 -7.29 6.67
CA PHE A 136 19.18 -7.77 8.03
C PHE A 136 19.72 -9.19 8.24
N ALA A 137 19.52 -10.08 7.26
CA ALA A 137 19.99 -11.46 7.31
C ALA A 137 21.53 -11.56 7.32
N GLU A 138 22.19 -10.63 6.63
CA GLU A 138 23.64 -10.57 6.49
C GLU A 138 24.37 -9.95 7.69
N ILE A 139 23.68 -9.26 8.61
CA ILE A 139 24.31 -8.58 9.78
C ILE A 139 25.19 -9.54 10.57
N GLN A 140 24.71 -10.76 10.82
CA GLN A 140 25.42 -11.78 11.61
C GLN A 140 26.72 -12.26 10.95
N TRP A 141 26.85 -12.10 9.63
CA TRP A 141 28.02 -12.52 8.85
C TRP A 141 28.99 -11.36 8.59
N ALA A 142 28.64 -10.15 9.02
CA ALA A 142 29.44 -8.96 8.76
C ALA A 142 30.70 -8.92 9.63
N LYS A 143 31.83 -8.50 9.02
CA LYS A 143 33.07 -8.23 9.76
C LYS A 143 32.93 -7.09 10.78
N ASN A 144 32.01 -6.16 10.53
CA ASN A 144 31.68 -5.05 11.43
C ASN A 144 30.16 -5.00 11.61
N VAL A 145 29.69 -5.58 12.72
CA VAL A 145 28.26 -5.72 13.04
C VAL A 145 27.59 -4.36 13.25
N ASP A 146 28.25 -3.41 13.92
CA ASP A 146 27.68 -2.09 14.19
C ASP A 146 27.43 -1.32 12.89
N ARG A 147 28.40 -1.35 11.97
CA ARG A 147 28.28 -0.70 10.66
C ARG A 147 27.23 -1.38 9.78
N ALA A 148 27.17 -2.71 9.77
CA ALA A 148 26.17 -3.44 9.00
C ALA A 148 24.75 -3.17 9.53
N SER A 149 24.60 -3.17 10.86
CA SER A 149 23.34 -2.84 11.53
C SER A 149 22.90 -1.42 11.19
N TYR A 150 23.80 -0.44 11.28
CA TYR A 150 23.52 0.94 10.90
C TYR A 150 23.00 1.05 9.46
N LEU A 151 23.67 0.41 8.50
CA LEU A 151 23.26 0.43 7.09
C LEU A 151 21.89 -0.24 6.88
N ALA A 152 21.64 -1.39 7.49
CA ALA A 152 20.34 -2.07 7.40
C ALA A 152 19.21 -1.21 8.00
N TYR A 153 19.47 -0.55 9.12
CA TYR A 153 18.50 0.31 9.80
C TYR A 153 18.21 1.61 9.04
N GLU A 154 19.22 2.24 8.42
CA GLU A 154 19.00 3.38 7.53
C GLU A 154 18.20 2.96 6.28
N ALA A 155 18.59 1.86 5.62
CA ALA A 155 17.87 1.34 4.46
C ALA A 155 16.41 1.03 4.78
N PHE A 156 16.14 0.42 5.94
CA PHE A 156 14.77 0.20 6.42
C PHE A 156 13.98 1.51 6.55
N LYS A 157 14.57 2.53 7.17
CA LYS A 157 13.89 3.82 7.40
C LYS A 157 13.54 4.52 6.10
N ASP A 158 14.41 4.44 5.10
CA ASP A 158 14.16 5.00 3.77
C ASP A 158 13.08 4.21 3.03
N ASN A 159 13.19 2.87 3.01
CA ASN A 159 12.17 1.99 2.44
C ASN A 159 10.80 2.22 3.09
N TYR A 160 10.74 2.40 4.40
CA TYR A 160 9.50 2.64 5.12
C TYR A 160 8.82 3.95 4.71
N VAL A 161 9.59 5.02 4.50
CA VAL A 161 9.04 6.29 4.01
C VAL A 161 8.43 6.12 2.63
N ASP A 162 9.05 5.35 1.76
CA ASP A 162 8.54 5.13 0.41
C ASP A 162 7.32 4.19 0.39
N VAL A 163 7.31 3.13 1.20
CA VAL A 163 6.14 2.27 1.40
C VAL A 163 4.94 3.07 1.90
N VAL A 164 5.13 3.97 2.87
CA VAL A 164 4.04 4.83 3.39
C VAL A 164 3.48 5.73 2.28
N LYS A 165 4.33 6.30 1.42
CA LYS A 165 3.86 7.09 0.28
C LYS A 165 3.07 6.24 -0.70
N GLU A 166 3.59 5.08 -1.09
CA GLU A 166 2.91 4.15 -2.01
C GLU A 166 1.55 3.72 -1.44
N TYR A 167 1.49 3.42 -0.15
CA TYR A 167 0.23 3.03 0.51
C TYR A 167 -0.75 4.20 0.56
N ALA A 168 -0.27 5.42 0.83
CA ALA A 168 -1.10 6.62 0.79
C ALA A 168 -1.64 6.92 -0.61
N GLU A 169 -0.84 6.69 -1.67
CA GLU A 169 -1.26 6.82 -3.06
C GLU A 169 -2.30 5.76 -3.45
N GLN A 170 -2.14 4.53 -2.96
CA GLN A 170 -3.06 3.41 -3.21
C GLN A 170 -4.30 3.42 -2.29
N GLY A 171 -4.38 4.35 -1.33
CA GLY A 171 -5.46 4.40 -0.32
C GLY A 171 -5.43 3.24 0.67
N GLN A 172 -4.28 2.57 0.84
CA GLN A 172 -4.10 1.51 1.82
C GLN A 172 -3.83 2.10 3.20
N GLN A 173 -4.55 1.60 4.21
CA GLN A 173 -4.38 2.02 5.60
C GLN A 173 -3.37 1.15 6.34
N GLN A 174 -2.80 1.69 7.41
CA GLN A 174 -1.98 0.91 8.32
C GLN A 174 -2.84 -0.13 9.05
N ALA A 175 -2.44 -1.39 8.96
CA ALA A 175 -3.10 -2.50 9.64
C ALA A 175 -2.06 -3.39 10.32
N VAL A 176 -2.47 -4.10 11.38
CA VAL A 176 -1.63 -5.14 12.00
C VAL A 176 -1.38 -6.23 10.96
N TRP A 177 -0.11 -6.55 10.73
CA TRP A 177 0.28 -7.62 9.83
C TRP A 177 -0.05 -8.96 10.48
N VAL A 178 -0.81 -9.78 9.77
CA VAL A 178 -1.12 -11.15 10.17
C VAL A 178 -0.27 -12.08 9.32
N LYS A 179 0.53 -12.92 9.99
CA LYS A 179 1.33 -13.93 9.32
C LYS A 179 0.42 -14.83 8.49
N PRO A 180 0.66 -14.99 7.17
CA PRO A 180 -0.13 -15.91 6.36
C PRO A 180 -0.10 -17.30 6.97
N VAL A 181 -1.26 -17.94 7.08
CA VAL A 181 -1.35 -19.33 7.55
C VAL A 181 -0.48 -20.15 6.61
N ALA A 182 0.56 -20.78 7.14
CA ALA A 182 1.37 -21.69 6.36
C ALA A 182 0.43 -22.75 5.80
N ILE A 183 0.30 -22.82 4.47
CA ILE A 183 -0.31 -23.98 3.84
C ILE A 183 0.52 -25.14 4.33
N GLU A 184 -0.08 -26.01 5.16
CA GLU A 184 0.54 -27.27 5.53
C GLU A 184 1.03 -27.86 4.21
N LYS A 185 2.35 -28.02 4.07
CA LYS A 185 2.88 -28.83 2.98
C LYS A 185 2.05 -30.10 3.08
N LYS A 186 1.17 -30.36 2.09
CA LYS A 186 0.56 -31.67 1.93
C LYS A 186 1.68 -32.61 2.23
N MET A 187 1.54 -33.45 3.25
CA MET A 187 2.51 -34.49 3.52
C MET A 187 2.81 -35.07 2.14
N VAL A 188 4.00 -34.77 1.60
CA VAL A 188 4.68 -35.73 0.78
C VAL A 188 4.74 -36.86 1.77
N VAL A 189 3.85 -37.84 1.59
CA VAL A 189 3.81 -39.03 2.42
C VAL A 189 5.25 -39.41 2.50
N ASP A 190 5.82 -39.25 3.70
CA ASP A 190 7.16 -39.70 3.92
C ASP A 190 7.08 -41.17 3.54
N LEU A 191 7.82 -41.55 2.50
CA LEU A 191 8.08 -42.95 2.21
C LEU A 191 8.92 -43.57 3.36
N GLY A 192 8.99 -42.94 4.54
CA GLY A 192 9.46 -43.43 5.83
C GLY A 192 8.64 -44.52 6.50
N ASP A 193 7.81 -45.27 5.75
CA ASP A 193 7.49 -46.67 6.10
C ASP A 193 7.71 -47.64 4.91
N TRP A 194 8.32 -47.11 3.84
CA TRP A 194 8.83 -47.81 2.65
C TRP A 194 10.38 -47.87 2.64
N GLY A 195 11.03 -47.56 3.77
CA GLY A 195 12.48 -47.33 3.87
C GLY A 195 13.30 -48.36 4.67
N HIS A 196 12.70 -49.45 5.15
CA HIS A 196 13.43 -50.54 5.84
C HIS A 196 13.33 -51.90 5.14
N GLY A 197 12.82 -51.95 3.91
CA GLY A 197 13.00 -53.09 3.03
C GLY A 197 14.38 -53.01 2.35
N PRO A 198 15.03 -54.14 2.03
CA PRO A 198 16.22 -54.12 1.20
C PRO A 198 15.90 -53.35 -0.08
N ALA A 199 16.75 -52.37 -0.41
CA ALA A 199 16.63 -51.66 -1.67
C ALA A 199 16.59 -52.68 -2.82
N PRO A 200 15.71 -52.52 -3.82
CA PRO A 200 15.69 -53.41 -4.97
C PRO A 200 17.10 -53.42 -5.60
N ALA A 201 17.66 -54.60 -5.79
CA ALA A 201 19.07 -54.79 -6.19
C ALA A 201 19.40 -54.30 -7.62
N SER A 202 18.43 -53.72 -8.34
CA SER A 202 18.60 -53.21 -9.69
C SER A 202 18.01 -51.82 -9.86
N SER A 203 18.80 -50.91 -10.41
CA SER A 203 18.44 -49.55 -10.81
C SER A 203 17.63 -49.48 -12.12
N GLN A 204 17.05 -50.60 -12.56
CA GLN A 204 16.18 -50.64 -13.72
C GLN A 204 14.70 -50.57 -13.30
N PRO A 205 13.87 -49.76 -13.99
CA PRO A 205 12.44 -49.68 -13.69
C PRO A 205 11.78 -51.04 -13.92
N LEU A 206 10.95 -51.46 -12.98
CA LEU A 206 10.11 -52.67 -13.12
C LEU A 206 9.28 -52.56 -14.41
N GLN A 207 9.37 -53.57 -15.28
CA GLN A 207 8.64 -53.61 -16.55
C GLN A 207 7.72 -54.82 -16.64
N GLY A 208 6.63 -54.68 -17.39
CA GLY A 208 5.74 -55.79 -17.74
C GLY A 208 4.94 -56.35 -16.55
N ASP A 209 4.99 -57.68 -16.38
CA ASP A 209 4.10 -58.41 -15.48
C ASP A 209 4.45 -58.24 -14.00
N GLU A 210 5.70 -57.91 -13.66
CA GLU A 210 6.11 -57.57 -12.29
C GLU A 210 5.50 -56.25 -11.83
N LEU A 211 5.46 -55.24 -12.71
CA LEU A 211 4.81 -53.96 -12.44
C LEU A 211 3.29 -54.12 -12.26
N LYS A 212 2.66 -54.99 -13.05
CA LYS A 212 1.23 -55.29 -12.91
C LYS A 212 0.92 -55.97 -11.58
N LYS A 213 1.74 -56.95 -11.18
CA LYS A 213 1.58 -57.65 -9.90
C LYS A 213 1.75 -56.70 -8.71
N TYR A 214 2.74 -55.82 -8.78
CA TYR A 214 2.99 -54.80 -7.78
C TYR A 214 1.85 -53.76 -7.69
N LEU A 215 1.31 -53.32 -8.84
CA LEU A 215 0.17 -52.40 -8.87
C LEU A 215 -1.13 -53.04 -8.34
N GLU A 216 -1.37 -54.33 -8.61
CA GLU A 216 -2.50 -55.07 -8.05
C GLU A 216 -2.38 -55.24 -6.53
N GLU A 217 -1.20 -55.58 -6.02
CA GLU A 217 -0.95 -55.67 -4.59
C GLU A 217 -1.11 -54.31 -3.89
N ALA A 218 -0.66 -53.21 -4.52
CA ALA A 218 -0.87 -51.86 -4.02
C ALA A 218 -2.36 -51.47 -4.01
N LYS A 219 -3.12 -51.78 -5.07
CA LYS A 219 -4.56 -51.53 -5.14
C LYS A 219 -5.33 -52.29 -4.07
N GLN A 220 -4.99 -53.56 -3.81
CA GLN A 220 -5.64 -54.35 -2.76
C GLN A 220 -5.36 -53.78 -1.36
N LYS A 221 -4.14 -53.29 -1.10
CA LYS A 221 -3.80 -52.64 0.18
C LYS A 221 -4.56 -51.33 0.37
N ILE A 222 -4.64 -50.49 -0.66
CA ILE A 222 -5.44 -49.24 -0.61
C ILE A 222 -6.92 -49.55 -0.33
N LYS A 223 -7.47 -50.59 -0.94
CA LYS A 223 -8.87 -51.01 -0.73
C LYS A 223 -9.13 -51.52 0.70
N ARG A 224 -8.10 -52.06 1.39
CA ARG A 224 -8.20 -52.44 2.81
C ARG A 224 -8.17 -51.21 3.73
N VAL A 225 -7.33 -50.22 3.42
CA VAL A 225 -7.24 -48.96 4.19
C VAL A 225 -8.51 -48.11 4.05
N GLY A 226 -9.11 -48.07 2.85
CA GLY A 226 -10.39 -47.40 2.63
C GLY A 226 -11.58 -48.04 3.37
N LYS A 227 -11.48 -49.32 3.75
CA LYS A 227 -12.50 -49.98 4.57
C LYS A 227 -12.31 -49.78 6.08
N SER A 228 -11.10 -49.45 6.55
CA SER A 228 -10.83 -49.16 7.97
C SER A 228 -11.14 -47.71 8.38
N ALA A 229 -11.36 -46.81 7.42
CA ALA A 229 -11.68 -45.39 7.68
C ALA A 229 -13.19 -45.06 7.61
N GLY A 230 -14.07 -46.07 7.58
CA GLY A 230 -15.52 -45.90 7.37
C GLY A 230 -16.41 -46.73 8.29
N GLY A 231 -16.08 -46.84 9.58
CA GLY A 231 -16.95 -47.52 10.57
C GLY A 231 -16.68 -47.09 12.02
N GLY A 232 -17.74 -46.66 12.70
CA GLY A 232 -17.79 -46.26 14.12
C GLY A 232 -17.73 -44.73 14.25
N VAL A 233 -18.84 -44.00 14.37
CA VAL A 233 -19.75 -43.90 15.55
C VAL A 233 -18.97 -43.62 16.82
#